data_AF-A0A8S2RZY9-F1
#
_entry.id   AF-A0A8S2RZY9-F1
#
_cell.length_a   1.000
_cell.length_b   1.000
_cell.length_c   1.000
_cell.angle_alpha   90.00
_cell.angle_beta   90.00
_cell.angle_gamma   90.00
#
_symmetry.space_group_name_H-M   'P 1'
#
loop_
_entity.id
_entity.type
_entity.pdbx_description
1 polymer ?
#
loop_
_entity_poly.entity_id
_entity_poly.type
_entity_poly.pdbx_seq_one_letter_code
_entity_poly.pdbx_strand_id
1 'polypeptide(L)'
;IIENKHVQKCSWKCEHLKTADGELLKKIELLKEKLKIINVTMNELEDERKLTWADFDRLLEENEMPYDDYLLVLRVVHKRSTMLYKRAPNARWSNQYNEGMSRAWKVNIDIQFILDPYGCAKYLASYTTKPEREINYLKRSSRK
;
A
#
# COMPACT_ATOMS: atom_id res chain seq x y z
N ILE A 1 -9.83 25.01 -24.23
CA ILE A 1 -8.46 24.86 -24.76
C ILE A 1 -7.64 24.25 -23.63
N ILE A 2 -7.17 23.04 -23.88
CA ILE A 2 -6.56 22.10 -22.92
C ILE A 2 -5.16 22.60 -22.58
N GLU A 3 -4.75 22.52 -21.31
CA GLU A 3 -3.41 22.03 -21.00
C GLU A 3 -3.40 21.27 -19.66
N ASN A 4 -3.41 19.95 -19.81
CA ASN A 4 -2.97 19.00 -18.80
C ASN A 4 -1.57 19.36 -18.33
N LYS A 5 -1.37 19.57 -17.03
CA LYS A 5 -0.15 19.11 -16.36
C LYS A 5 -0.52 18.44 -15.05
N HIS A 6 -0.58 17.11 -15.15
CA HIS A 6 -0.55 16.18 -14.04
C HIS A 6 0.60 16.53 -13.08
N VAL A 7 0.28 17.21 -11.99
CA VAL A 7 1.08 17.18 -10.78
C VAL A 7 0.11 16.92 -9.65
N GLN A 8 -0.09 15.63 -9.34
CA GLN A 8 -0.63 15.25 -8.05
C GLN A 8 0.36 15.77 -7.01
N LYS A 9 0.09 16.96 -6.45
CA LYS A 9 0.84 17.49 -5.31
C LYS A 9 0.66 16.47 -4.18
N CYS A 10 1.72 15.71 -3.89
CA CYS A 10 1.81 14.97 -2.65
C CYS A 10 1.45 15.94 -1.50
N SER A 11 0.53 15.51 -0.63
CA SER A 11 0.08 16.33 0.52
C SER A 11 1.21 16.66 1.48
N TRP A 12 2.29 15.88 1.45
CA TRP A 12 3.56 16.25 2.06
C TRP A 12 4.31 17.14 1.08
N LYS A 13 4.67 18.35 1.51
CA LYS A 13 5.58 19.25 0.81
C LYS A 13 6.97 18.61 0.67
N CYS A 14 7.09 17.53 -0.10
CA CYS A 14 8.37 16.95 -0.46
C CYS A 14 9.03 17.90 -1.45
N GLU A 15 9.61 18.98 -0.95
CA GLU A 15 10.30 20.01 -1.73
C GLU A 15 11.41 19.40 -2.59
N HIS A 16 12.07 18.36 -2.07
CA HIS A 16 13.12 17.58 -2.75
C HIS A 16 12.69 16.92 -4.07
N LEU A 17 11.39 16.68 -4.30
CA LEU A 17 10.88 16.12 -5.56
C LEU A 17 10.43 17.18 -6.56
N LYS A 18 10.21 18.42 -6.10
CA LYS A 18 9.80 19.54 -6.97
C LYS A 18 10.98 20.18 -7.70
N THR A 19 12.19 20.01 -7.17
CA THR A 19 13.46 20.49 -7.71
C THR A 19 14.38 19.35 -8.14
N ALA A 20 13.86 18.13 -8.29
CA ALA A 20 14.67 16.95 -8.57
C ALA A 20 15.35 17.07 -9.95
N ASP A 21 16.67 17.06 -9.93
CA ASP A 21 17.50 17.02 -11.13
C ASP A 21 17.14 15.79 -11.99
N GLY A 22 17.33 15.88 -13.31
CA GLY A 22 16.96 14.79 -14.23
C GLY A 22 17.61 13.44 -13.90
N GLU A 23 18.73 13.46 -13.19
CA GLU A 23 19.43 12.28 -12.68
C GLU A 23 18.71 11.62 -11.50
N LEU A 24 18.19 12.41 -10.55
CA LEU A 24 17.43 11.89 -9.40
C LEU A 24 16.13 11.23 -9.85
N LEU A 25 15.46 11.79 -10.86
CA LEU A 25 14.26 11.18 -11.44
C LEU A 25 14.57 9.83 -12.09
N LYS A 26 15.70 9.71 -12.81
CA LYS A 26 16.16 8.43 -13.37
C LYS A 26 16.48 7.41 -12.27
N LYS A 27 17.14 7.84 -11.19
CA LYS A 27 17.39 7.00 -10.01
C LYS A 27 16.09 6.49 -9.42
N ILE A 28 15.10 7.36 -9.24
CA ILE A 28 13.79 6.99 -8.68
C ILE A 28 13.06 5.98 -9.57
N GLU A 29 13.06 6.17 -10.90
CA GLU A 29 12.44 5.19 -11.80
C GLU A 29 13.14 3.83 -11.75
N LEU A 30 14.47 3.80 -11.69
CA LEU A 30 15.22 2.55 -11.48
C LEU A 30 14.84 1.88 -10.16
N LEU A 31 14.78 2.64 -9.06
CA LEU A 31 14.38 2.12 -7.76
C LEU A 31 12.93 1.59 -7.75
N LYS A 32 12.03 2.19 -8.52
CA LYS A 32 10.65 1.68 -8.67
C LYS A 32 10.63 0.32 -9.35
N GLU A 33 11.42 0.12 -10.40
CA GLU A 33 11.52 -1.19 -11.06
C GLU A 33 12.12 -2.24 -10.11
N LYS A 34 13.20 -1.91 -9.39
CA LYS A 34 13.77 -2.78 -8.36
C LYS A 34 12.75 -3.13 -7.27
N LEU A 35 11.95 -2.16 -6.81
CA LEU A 35 10.90 -2.40 -5.83
C LEU A 35 9.81 -3.36 -6.35
N LYS A 36 9.46 -3.30 -7.65
CA LYS A 36 8.53 -4.26 -8.24
C LYS A 36 9.09 -5.67 -8.22
N ILE A 37 10.37 -5.84 -8.57
CA ILE A 37 11.07 -7.13 -8.54
C ILE A 37 11.03 -7.70 -7.12
N ILE A 38 11.46 -6.92 -6.12
CA ILE A 38 11.42 -7.32 -4.71
C ILE A 38 10.01 -7.75 -4.28
N ASN A 39 8.97 -7.01 -4.67
CA ASN A 39 7.59 -7.36 -4.31
C ASN A 39 7.13 -8.68 -4.95
N VAL A 40 7.51 -8.96 -6.20
CA VAL A 40 7.17 -10.23 -6.87
C VAL A 40 7.88 -11.38 -6.19
N THR A 41 9.20 -11.28 -6.01
CA THR A 41 10.01 -12.33 -5.36
C THR A 41 9.55 -12.59 -3.93
N MET A 42 9.15 -11.56 -3.18
CA MET A 42 8.57 -11.76 -1.85
C MET A 42 7.27 -12.54 -1.88
N ASN A 43 6.41 -12.35 -2.88
CA ASN A 43 5.16 -13.12 -2.97
C ASN A 43 5.44 -14.58 -3.31
N GLU A 44 6.37 -14.85 -4.24
CA GLU A 44 6.78 -16.21 -4.61
C GLU A 44 7.39 -16.96 -3.41
N LEU A 45 8.29 -16.32 -2.66
CA LEU A 45 8.90 -16.93 -1.48
C LEU A 45 7.90 -17.18 -0.34
N GLU A 46 6.86 -16.36 -0.23
CA GLU A 46 5.81 -16.53 0.78
C GLU A 46 4.94 -17.77 0.51
N ASP A 47 4.73 -18.10 -0.77
CA ASP A 47 4.01 -19.32 -1.16
C ASP A 47 4.78 -20.60 -0.77
N GLU A 48 6.11 -20.53 -0.74
CA GLU A 48 6.97 -21.66 -0.40
C GLU A 48 7.22 -21.78 1.11
N ARG A 49 7.40 -20.66 1.82
CA ARG A 49 7.76 -20.65 3.23
C ARG A 49 7.42 -19.36 3.95
N LYS A 50 7.46 -19.42 5.28
CA LYS A 50 7.34 -18.24 6.14
C LYS A 50 8.56 -17.32 5.98
N LEU A 51 8.31 -16.09 5.57
CA LEU A 51 9.34 -15.06 5.42
C LEU A 51 9.78 -14.45 6.76
N THR A 52 11.05 -14.08 6.82
CA THR A 52 11.70 -13.42 7.95
C THR A 52 12.33 -12.10 7.52
N TRP A 53 12.76 -11.28 8.50
CA TRP A 53 13.50 -10.05 8.19
C TRP A 53 14.82 -10.32 7.46
N ALA A 54 15.50 -11.43 7.75
CA ALA A 54 16.73 -11.80 7.05
C ALA A 54 16.51 -12.01 5.55
N ASP A 55 15.34 -12.53 5.17
CA ASP A 55 14.97 -12.71 3.76
C ASP A 55 14.75 -11.37 3.07
N PHE A 56 14.10 -10.43 3.77
CA PHE A 56 13.91 -9.08 3.28
C PHE A 56 15.25 -8.35 3.12
N ASP A 57 16.14 -8.43 4.11
CA ASP A 57 17.45 -7.81 4.07
C ASP A 57 18.30 -8.39 2.93
N ARG A 58 18.29 -9.71 2.74
CA ARG A 58 18.94 -10.38 1.61
C ARG A 58 18.40 -9.88 0.26
N LEU A 59 17.09 -9.72 0.11
CA LEU A 59 16.50 -9.23 -1.13
C LEU A 59 16.91 -7.78 -1.43
N LEU A 60 17.06 -6.94 -0.40
CA LEU A 60 17.58 -5.59 -0.56
C LEU A 60 19.03 -5.61 -1.05
N GLU A 61 19.86 -6.48 -0.47
CA GLU A 61 21.27 -6.66 -0.88
C GLU A 61 21.39 -7.18 -2.32
N GLU A 62 20.64 -8.23 -2.67
CA GLU A 62 20.63 -8.82 -4.03
C GLU A 62 20.19 -7.83 -5.11
N ASN A 63 19.34 -6.86 -4.76
CA ASN A 63 18.87 -5.82 -5.68
C ASN A 63 19.69 -4.53 -5.58
N GLU A 64 20.79 -4.50 -4.84
CA GLU A 64 21.63 -3.32 -4.59
C GLU A 64 20.77 -2.11 -4.16
N MET A 65 19.86 -2.33 -3.21
CA MET A 65 18.94 -1.33 -2.69
C MET A 65 19.19 -1.09 -1.20
N PRO A 66 20.00 -0.08 -0.84
CA PRO A 66 20.13 0.35 0.55
C PRO A 66 18.75 0.67 1.17
N TYR A 67 18.60 0.45 2.48
CA TYR A 67 17.34 0.69 3.18
C TYR A 67 16.81 2.13 3.01
N ASP A 68 17.70 3.12 2.93
CA ASP A 68 17.31 4.51 2.69
C ASP A 68 16.73 4.73 1.29
N ASP A 69 17.27 4.05 0.28
CA ASP A 69 16.74 4.10 -1.09
C ASP A 69 15.38 3.38 -1.17
N TYR A 70 15.20 2.29 -0.40
CA TYR A 70 13.89 1.65 -0.22
C TYR A 70 12.87 2.61 0.41
N LEU A 71 13.23 3.31 1.49
CA LEU A 71 12.36 4.31 2.11
C LEU A 71 12.04 5.48 1.17
N LEU A 72 13.02 5.93 0.38
CA LEU A 72 12.85 6.97 -0.62
C LEU A 72 11.81 6.57 -1.66
N VAL A 73 11.96 5.39 -2.28
CA VAL A 73 11.03 4.93 -3.31
C VAL A 73 9.62 4.71 -2.74
N LEU A 74 9.49 4.18 -1.53
CA LEU A 74 8.19 4.02 -0.87
C LEU A 74 7.45 5.36 -0.71
N ARG A 75 8.16 6.44 -0.37
CA ARG A 75 7.56 7.79 -0.25
C ARG A 75 7.07 8.33 -1.59
N VAL A 76 7.71 7.95 -2.69
CA VAL A 76 7.36 8.42 -4.04
C VAL A 76 6.22 7.60 -4.66
N VAL A 77 6.19 6.28 -4.42
CA VAL A 77 5.20 5.37 -5.00
C VAL A 77 3.79 5.67 -4.49
N HIS A 78 3.65 6.10 -3.24
CA HIS A 78 2.36 6.44 -2.64
C HIS A 78 1.94 7.86 -3.04
N LYS A 79 1.02 7.95 -4.01
CA LYS A 79 0.51 9.24 -4.52
C LYS A 79 -0.47 9.94 -3.55
N ARG A 80 -1.00 9.20 -2.57
CA ARG A 80 -1.97 9.69 -1.58
C ARG A 80 -1.38 9.57 -0.19
N SER A 81 -1.89 10.38 0.75
CA SER A 81 -1.60 10.23 2.18
C SER A 81 -1.82 8.78 2.59
N THR A 82 -0.73 8.09 2.93
CA THR A 82 -0.71 6.66 3.23
C THR A 82 0.09 6.44 4.50
N MET A 83 -0.46 5.66 5.44
CA MET A 83 0.25 5.23 6.64
C MET A 83 1.06 3.97 6.32
N LEU A 84 2.36 4.04 6.56
CA LEU A 84 3.26 2.90 6.42
C LEU A 84 3.54 2.29 7.80
N TYR A 85 3.47 0.97 7.88
CA TYR A 85 3.65 0.24 9.13
C TYR A 85 4.86 -0.66 9.02
N LYS A 86 5.71 -0.65 10.04
CA LYS A 86 6.76 -1.65 10.17
C LYS A 86 6.09 -2.98 10.57
N ARG A 87 6.16 -3.97 9.69
CA ARG A 87 5.60 -5.31 9.91
C ARG A 87 6.63 -6.35 9.53
N ALA A 88 6.67 -7.46 10.27
CA ALA A 88 7.42 -8.61 9.82
C ALA A 88 6.86 -9.07 8.45
N PRO A 89 7.70 -9.53 7.51
CA PRO A 89 7.25 -9.94 6.17
C PRO A 89 6.07 -10.92 6.19
N ASN A 90 6.10 -11.89 7.11
CA ASN A 90 5.02 -12.88 7.31
C ASN A 90 3.75 -12.34 7.99
N ALA A 91 3.73 -11.08 8.43
CA ALA A 91 2.59 -10.44 9.09
C ALA A 91 1.84 -9.48 8.14
N ARG A 92 2.15 -9.50 6.84
CA ARG A 92 1.56 -8.63 5.83
C ARG A 92 0.04 -8.82 5.72
N TRP A 93 -0.43 -10.07 5.78
CA TRP A 93 -1.86 -10.44 5.63
C TRP A 93 -2.68 -10.28 6.90
N SER A 94 -2.04 -9.96 8.02
CA SER A 94 -2.77 -9.66 9.26
C SER A 94 -3.22 -8.21 9.24
N ASN A 95 -4.52 -7.96 9.45
CA ASN A 95 -5.02 -6.60 9.61
C ASN A 95 -4.48 -5.95 10.88
N GLN A 96 -4.55 -4.62 10.96
CA GLN A 96 -4.27 -3.93 12.21
C GLN A 96 -5.34 -4.27 13.23
N TYR A 97 -4.89 -4.74 14.39
CA TYR A 97 -5.76 -5.04 15.52
C TYR A 97 -5.14 -4.51 16.81
N ASN A 98 -5.99 -4.33 17.81
CA ASN A 98 -5.54 -4.09 19.19
C ASN A 98 -5.69 -5.39 19.96
N GLU A 99 -4.57 -5.97 20.39
CA GLU A 99 -4.55 -7.28 21.06
C GLU A 99 -5.41 -7.31 22.34
N GLY A 100 -5.42 -6.21 23.11
CA GLY A 100 -6.26 -6.08 24.29
C GLY A 100 -7.76 -6.10 23.95
N MET A 101 -8.17 -5.33 22.94
CA MET A 101 -9.56 -5.30 22.47
C MET A 101 -9.97 -6.63 21.85
N SER A 102 -9.11 -7.25 21.04
CA SER A 102 -9.36 -8.56 20.44
C SER A 102 -9.55 -9.64 21.51
N ARG A 103 -8.76 -9.63 22.59
CA ARG A 103 -8.96 -10.54 23.75
C ARG A 103 -10.25 -10.26 24.51
N ALA A 104 -10.53 -8.99 24.78
CA ALA A 104 -11.69 -8.59 25.57
C ALA A 104 -13.01 -8.89 24.86
N TRP A 105 -13.08 -8.60 23.56
CA TRP A 105 -14.33 -8.70 22.79
C TRP A 105 -14.43 -10.01 21.99
N LYS A 106 -13.33 -10.77 21.86
CA LYS A 106 -13.28 -12.05 21.11
C LYS A 106 -13.82 -11.92 19.69
N VAL A 107 -13.54 -10.80 19.03
CA VAL A 107 -13.99 -10.50 17.65
C VAL A 107 -12.80 -10.16 16.76
N ASN A 108 -12.98 -10.37 15.45
CA ASN A 108 -12.05 -9.88 14.44
C ASN A 108 -12.19 -8.35 14.35
N ILE A 109 -11.12 -7.62 14.67
CA ILE A 109 -11.09 -6.15 14.66
C ILE A 109 -10.20 -5.68 13.53
N ASP A 110 -10.72 -4.79 12.69
CA ASP A 110 -9.97 -4.08 11.67
C ASP A 110 -9.90 -2.60 12.06
N ILE A 111 -8.73 -2.15 12.53
CA ILE A 111 -8.50 -0.77 12.99
C ILE A 111 -7.64 -0.06 11.95
N GLN A 112 -8.13 1.03 11.37
CA GLN A 112 -7.39 1.82 10.39
C GLN A 112 -7.50 3.31 10.67
N PHE A 113 -6.42 4.07 10.48
CA PHE A 113 -6.45 5.52 10.56
C PHE A 113 -7.24 6.12 9.39
N ILE A 114 -8.05 7.14 9.68
CA ILE A 114 -8.76 7.90 8.65
C ILE A 114 -7.83 8.98 8.11
N LEU A 115 -7.32 8.78 6.89
CA LEU A 115 -6.44 9.73 6.20
C LEU A 115 -7.20 10.67 5.24
N ASP A 116 -8.41 10.28 4.86
CA ASP A 116 -9.32 11.05 4.01
C ASP A 116 -10.77 10.86 4.51
N PRO A 117 -11.41 11.91 5.03
CA PRO A 117 -12.79 11.81 5.53
C PRO A 117 -13.80 11.48 4.42
N TYR A 118 -13.56 11.94 3.18
CA TYR A 118 -14.42 11.59 2.05
C TYR A 118 -14.32 10.09 1.74
N GLY A 119 -13.09 9.56 1.69
CA GLY A 119 -12.83 8.13 1.57
C GLY A 119 -13.53 7.31 2.65
N CYS A 120 -13.51 7.78 3.90
CA CYS A 120 -14.21 7.14 5.02
C CYS A 120 -15.74 7.13 4.83
N ALA A 121 -16.33 8.28 4.51
CA ALA A 121 -17.78 8.37 4.27
C ALA A 121 -18.22 7.49 3.09
N LYS A 122 -17.45 7.48 2.01
CA LYS A 122 -17.68 6.63 0.84
C LYS A 122 -17.58 5.14 1.22
N TYR A 123 -16.58 4.76 2.01
CA TYR A 123 -16.44 3.38 2.50
C TYR A 123 -17.65 2.98 3.34
N LEU A 124 -18.06 3.82 4.30
CA LEU A 124 -19.20 3.58 5.17
C LEU A 124 -20.50 3.42 4.37
N ALA A 125 -20.78 4.34 3.45
CA ALA A 125 -21.94 4.27 2.56
C ALA A 125 -21.91 3.01 1.67
N SER A 126 -20.73 2.62 1.22
CA SER A 126 -20.58 1.36 0.48
C SER A 126 -20.90 0.16 1.38
N TYR A 127 -20.46 0.18 2.63
CA TYR A 127 -20.65 -0.93 3.56
C TYR A 127 -22.12 -1.13 3.90
N THR A 128 -22.84 -0.04 4.18
CA THR A 128 -24.29 -0.08 4.47
C THR A 128 -25.10 -0.55 3.26
N THR A 129 -24.67 -0.23 2.04
CA THR A 129 -25.35 -0.64 0.79
C THR A 129 -24.85 -1.97 0.21
N LYS A 130 -23.98 -2.71 0.90
CA LYS A 130 -23.49 -4.04 0.44
C LYS A 130 -24.62 -5.02 0.10
N PRO A 131 -25.64 -5.23 0.96
CA PRO A 131 -26.67 -6.23 0.70
C PRO A 131 -27.45 -5.94 -0.58
N GLU A 132 -27.79 -4.66 -0.80
CA GLU A 132 -28.49 -4.20 -2.00
C GLU A 132 -27.66 -4.43 -3.27
N ARG A 133 -26.35 -4.21 -3.20
CA ARG A 133 -25.45 -4.47 -4.34
C ARG A 133 -25.38 -5.95 -4.70
N GLU A 134 -25.28 -6.84 -3.72
CA GLU A 134 -25.26 -8.28 -3.95
C GLU A 134 -26.58 -8.79 -4.53
N ILE A 135 -27.71 -8.34 -3.99
CA ILE A 135 -29.05 -8.68 -4.50
C ILE A 135 -29.22 -8.17 -5.95
N ASN A 136 -28.78 -6.95 -6.23
CA ASN A 136 -28.84 -6.39 -7.59
C ASN A 136 -27.93 -7.14 -8.57
N TYR A 137 -26.76 -7.60 -8.13
CA TYR A 137 -25.88 -8.45 -8.94
C TYR A 137 -26.54 -9.80 -9.26
N LEU A 138 -27.09 -10.48 -8.25
CA LEU A 138 -27.78 -11.77 -8.41
C LEU A 138 -28.95 -11.66 -9.40
N LYS A 139 -29.79 -10.63 -9.25
CA LYS A 139 -30.91 -10.36 -10.16
C LYS A 139 -30.48 -10.10 -11.61
N ARG A 140 -29.30 -9.52 -11.83
CA ARG A 140 -28.75 -9.31 -13.19
C ARG A 140 -28.19 -10.61 -13.77
N SER A 141 -27.55 -11.43 -12.95
CA SER A 141 -26.96 -12.70 -13.37
C SER A 141 -28.01 -13.76 -13.69
N SER A 142 -29.17 -13.76 -13.02
CA SER A 142 -30.29 -14.67 -13.32
C SER A 142 -31.12 -14.28 -14.55
N ARG A 143 -30.82 -13.15 -15.21
CA ARG A 143 -31.48 -12.72 -16.47
C ARG A 143 -30.70 -13.15 -17.73
N LYS A 144 -29.66 -13.95 -17.56
CA LYS A 144 -28.94 -14.64 -18.65
C LYS A 144 -29.28 -16.12 -18.59
#